data_AF-A0A411HII3-F1
#
_entry.id   AF-A0A411HII3-F1
#
_cell.length_a   1.000
_cell.length_b   1.000
_cell.length_c   1.000
_cell.angle_alpha   90.00
_cell.angle_beta   90.00
_cell.angle_gamma   90.00
#
_symmetry.space_group_name_H-M   'P 1'
#
loop_
_entity.id
_entity.type
_entity.pdbx_description
1 polymer ?
#
loop_
_entity_poly.entity_id
_entity_poly.type
_entity_poly.pdbx_seq_one_letter_code
_entity_poly.pdbx_strand_id
1 'polypeptide(L)'
;MDIRSYQRRFTVLFSSLLAVLVIAPAASVADTLPHAPAIGATGVTQADPGVPRPSTTPCVVHLLVGQTFADYSSKPFDYAPPSACPKPWAAVVLSADFSVNAGRQFDRTAEIWIGGVNVYFGTTQEPSAAVNPSWHVERDITDYSALLATTQSGRADLGNTVDSTYTGIITGSADLLFYPAVANAPTPALPDVVLPMSSSATGGTVSVGSATDKNSATFTLPTNIERVYLDVIAQSQAGDEFWYLCVPNQLSAELQSCGGSGFRETEVSIDGQPAGVAPVFPWIYTGGIDPYLWRPIPGVQALNFKPYRVDLTPFAAMLNDGQPHTLSLSVFNTQDHFATTATLLLYLDAGSTQVGGALTSNTLTAAPVQQIDNQLVITAPNINNAATAASGTVTVTGSHISTIAGYALTSHGRVDTTLTQNVAFSNAQQFTIDDTHYIQALTQHTNVTRTTDVKTGSNSISATVLEDYPLSITYAQVTNTDGSADVTTTINQSLGKARLIYLNNTFVYLSSLFDGVTPVDTLHFDSNNALTAKSGQASAQRYTYFDTLGAYYNRALTAVTGQVTATADADANAPTVLSNLLPWNLLGYRLPAIVLNNLPND
;
A
#
# COMPACT_ATOMS: atom_id res chain seq x y z
N MET A 1 22.82 15.70 -10.09
CA MET A 1 23.52 14.43 -9.77
C MET A 1 22.84 13.32 -10.55
N ASP A 2 23.59 12.50 -11.27
CA ASP A 2 23.12 11.65 -12.37
C ASP A 2 22.24 10.45 -11.92
N ILE A 3 21.00 10.40 -12.44
CA ILE A 3 19.94 9.40 -12.20
C ILE A 3 20.39 7.97 -12.55
N ARG A 4 21.40 7.81 -13.41
CA ARG A 4 21.98 6.50 -13.76
C ARG A 4 22.78 5.84 -12.63
N SER A 5 23.12 6.58 -11.57
CA SER A 5 23.92 6.07 -10.46
C SER A 5 23.11 5.31 -9.39
N TYR A 6 21.79 5.53 -9.31
CA TYR A 6 20.93 4.90 -8.30
C TYR A 6 20.42 3.51 -8.71
N GLN A 7 20.10 3.29 -9.99
CA GLN A 7 19.79 1.94 -10.49
C GLN A 7 20.94 0.96 -10.23
N ARG A 8 22.21 1.44 -10.30
CA ARG A 8 23.39 0.62 -9.98
C ARG A 8 23.45 0.16 -8.51
N ARG A 9 22.86 0.85 -7.54
CA ARG A 9 22.93 0.43 -6.12
C ARG A 9 21.99 -0.74 -5.82
N PHE A 10 20.84 -0.83 -6.50
CA PHE A 10 19.97 -2.01 -6.45
C PHE A 10 20.50 -3.18 -7.31
N THR A 11 21.20 -2.89 -8.42
CA THR A 11 21.80 -3.95 -9.27
C THR A 11 23.11 -4.54 -8.71
N VAL A 12 23.84 -3.86 -7.82
CA VAL A 12 25.15 -4.36 -7.31
C VAL A 12 25.00 -5.45 -6.25
N LEU A 13 23.83 -5.62 -5.62
CA LEU A 13 23.52 -6.81 -4.82
C LEU A 13 23.26 -8.07 -5.68
N PHE A 14 23.17 -7.93 -7.01
CA PHE A 14 22.69 -8.97 -7.93
C PHE A 14 23.79 -9.88 -8.53
N SER A 15 25.08 -9.64 -8.27
CA SER A 15 26.16 -10.26 -9.09
C SER A 15 27.11 -11.23 -8.38
N SER A 16 26.92 -11.55 -7.10
CA SER A 16 27.88 -12.45 -6.42
C SER A 16 27.26 -13.27 -5.30
N LEU A 17 26.26 -14.11 -5.61
CA LEU A 17 25.96 -15.29 -4.81
C LEU A 17 25.14 -16.33 -5.60
N LEU A 18 25.57 -16.71 -6.82
CA LEU A 18 25.01 -17.86 -7.52
C LEU A 18 25.79 -19.13 -7.13
N ALA A 19 25.64 -19.58 -5.89
CA ALA A 19 26.00 -20.96 -5.54
C ALA A 19 24.86 -21.86 -6.04
N VAL A 20 25.12 -22.63 -7.10
CA VAL A 20 24.17 -23.59 -7.68
C VAL A 20 23.91 -24.70 -6.65
N LEU A 21 22.86 -24.56 -5.86
CA LEU A 21 22.30 -25.67 -5.08
C LEU A 21 21.34 -26.43 -6.01
N VAL A 22 21.75 -27.63 -6.41
CA VAL A 22 20.88 -28.55 -7.16
C VAL A 22 19.81 -29.08 -6.18
N ILE A 23 18.66 -28.41 -6.15
CA ILE A 23 17.47 -28.90 -5.43
C ILE A 23 16.69 -29.77 -6.41
N ALA A 24 16.41 -31.01 -6.02
CA ALA A 24 15.60 -31.95 -6.80
C ALA A 24 14.18 -31.37 -7.03
N PRO A 25 13.59 -31.52 -8.23
CA PRO A 25 12.26 -31.00 -8.51
C PRO A 25 11.23 -31.88 -7.81
N ALA A 26 10.66 -31.39 -6.71
CA ALA A 26 9.34 -31.85 -6.29
C ALA A 26 8.32 -31.28 -7.28
N ALA A 27 7.46 -32.12 -7.86
CA ALA A 27 6.42 -31.70 -8.79
C ALA A 27 5.46 -30.72 -8.09
N SER A 28 5.70 -29.43 -8.25
CA SER A 28 4.78 -28.36 -7.91
C SER A 28 3.85 -28.13 -9.10
N VAL A 29 2.55 -28.30 -8.89
CA VAL A 29 1.53 -27.88 -9.85
C VAL A 29 1.57 -26.36 -9.86
N ALA A 30 2.04 -25.77 -10.94
CA ALA A 30 2.01 -24.33 -11.15
C ALA A 30 0.54 -23.89 -11.23
N ASP A 31 0.14 -22.93 -10.40
CA ASP A 31 -1.11 -22.21 -10.62
C ASP A 31 -0.99 -21.49 -11.98
N THR A 32 -1.97 -21.67 -12.86
CA THR A 32 -2.04 -20.91 -14.10
C THR A 32 -2.35 -19.45 -13.74
N LEU A 33 -1.31 -18.62 -13.67
CA LEU A 33 -1.46 -17.18 -13.50
C LEU A 33 -2.41 -16.61 -14.57
N PRO A 34 -3.11 -15.51 -14.27
CA PRO A 34 -3.98 -14.88 -15.24
C PRO A 34 -3.22 -14.58 -16.54
N HIS A 35 -3.86 -14.90 -17.67
CA HIS A 35 -3.34 -14.61 -19.01
C HIS A 35 -2.97 -13.12 -19.10
N ALA A 36 -1.89 -12.80 -19.82
CA ALA A 36 -1.55 -11.42 -20.11
C ALA A 36 -2.76 -10.70 -20.74
N PRO A 37 -3.00 -9.42 -20.39
CA PRO A 37 -4.05 -8.62 -21.03
C PRO A 37 -3.95 -8.67 -22.56
N ALA A 38 -5.09 -8.72 -23.25
CA ALA A 38 -5.09 -8.75 -24.71
C ALA A 38 -4.59 -7.42 -25.30
N ILE A 39 -3.81 -7.49 -26.38
CA ILE A 39 -3.49 -6.30 -27.19
C ILE A 39 -4.79 -5.70 -27.73
N GLY A 40 -4.93 -4.38 -27.63
CA GLY A 40 -6.13 -3.63 -27.98
C GLY A 40 -7.15 -3.50 -26.84
N ALA A 41 -6.90 -4.10 -25.66
CA ALA A 41 -7.78 -3.93 -24.51
C ALA A 41 -7.87 -2.46 -24.08
N THR A 42 -9.11 -1.99 -23.88
CA THR A 42 -9.47 -0.61 -23.48
C THR A 42 -10.03 -0.49 -22.07
N GLY A 43 -10.33 -1.63 -21.42
CA GLY A 43 -10.77 -1.70 -20.02
C GLY A 43 -9.58 -1.61 -19.06
N VAL A 44 -9.82 -1.69 -17.76
CA VAL A 44 -8.75 -1.69 -16.76
C VAL A 44 -7.79 -2.86 -17.01
N THR A 45 -6.50 -2.58 -17.02
CA THR A 45 -5.45 -3.59 -17.19
C THR A 45 -4.31 -3.34 -16.22
N GLN A 46 -3.83 -4.41 -15.57
CA GLN A 46 -2.74 -4.36 -14.60
C GLN A 46 -1.73 -5.48 -14.84
N ALA A 47 -0.47 -5.21 -14.54
CA ALA A 47 0.63 -6.17 -14.59
C ALA A 47 0.66 -7.05 -13.32
N ASP A 48 -0.03 -6.65 -12.27
CA ASP A 48 -0.15 -7.32 -10.99
C ASP A 48 -0.57 -8.79 -11.17
N PRO A 49 0.05 -9.73 -10.43
CA PRO A 49 -0.43 -11.10 -10.38
C PRO A 49 -1.70 -11.20 -9.52
N GLY A 50 -2.51 -12.23 -9.77
CA GLY A 50 -3.48 -12.69 -8.78
C GLY A 50 -2.79 -13.19 -7.51
N VAL A 51 -3.55 -13.32 -6.42
CA VAL A 51 -3.07 -13.90 -5.17
C VAL A 51 -2.82 -15.39 -5.39
N PRO A 52 -1.61 -15.91 -5.13
CA PRO A 52 -1.33 -17.35 -5.24
C PRO A 52 -2.17 -18.18 -4.28
N ARG A 53 -2.67 -19.34 -4.73
CA ARG A 53 -3.66 -20.10 -3.95
C ARG A 53 -3.26 -21.57 -3.78
N PRO A 54 -3.75 -22.23 -2.71
CA PRO A 54 -3.69 -23.68 -2.63
C PRO A 54 -4.44 -24.33 -3.82
N SER A 55 -3.97 -25.50 -4.26
CA SER A 55 -4.66 -26.28 -5.30
C SER A 55 -5.96 -26.94 -4.84
N THR A 56 -6.33 -26.80 -3.56
CA THR A 56 -7.59 -27.31 -3.03
C THR A 56 -8.76 -26.50 -3.55
N THR A 57 -9.93 -27.14 -3.67
CA THR A 57 -11.16 -26.43 -4.00
C THR A 57 -11.58 -25.58 -2.80
N PRO A 58 -11.77 -24.26 -2.97
CA PRO A 58 -12.20 -23.41 -1.86
C PRO A 58 -13.70 -23.58 -1.57
N CYS A 59 -14.08 -23.40 -0.31
CA CYS A 59 -15.46 -23.03 0.02
C CYS A 59 -15.66 -21.55 -0.27
N VAL A 60 -16.76 -21.21 -0.95
CA VAL A 60 -17.09 -19.83 -1.33
C VAL A 60 -18.14 -19.27 -0.40
N VAL A 61 -17.90 -18.07 0.14
CA VAL A 61 -18.90 -17.28 0.87
C VAL A 61 -19.12 -15.99 0.10
N HIS A 62 -20.34 -15.77 -0.39
CA HIS A 62 -20.72 -14.55 -1.09
C HIS A 62 -21.00 -13.43 -0.09
N LEU A 63 -20.29 -12.31 -0.20
CA LEU A 63 -20.53 -11.11 0.60
C LEU A 63 -21.48 -10.16 -0.12
N LEU A 64 -21.26 -9.95 -1.42
CA LEU A 64 -22.05 -9.07 -2.29
C LEU A 64 -22.29 -9.75 -3.63
N VAL A 65 -23.49 -9.58 -4.19
CA VAL A 65 -23.86 -10.14 -5.50
C VAL A 65 -24.49 -9.05 -6.36
N GLY A 66 -23.75 -8.51 -7.32
CA GLY A 66 -24.22 -7.46 -8.22
C GLY A 66 -24.71 -6.20 -7.50
N GLN A 67 -24.13 -5.88 -6.34
CA GLN A 67 -24.55 -4.76 -5.50
C GLN A 67 -24.36 -3.45 -6.27
N THR A 68 -25.45 -2.67 -6.37
CA THR A 68 -25.42 -1.35 -7.00
C THR A 68 -25.09 -0.27 -5.97
N PHE A 69 -24.21 0.65 -6.34
CA PHE A 69 -23.79 1.80 -5.56
C PHE A 69 -24.14 3.09 -6.32
N ALA A 70 -25.24 3.72 -5.90
CA ALA A 70 -25.80 4.93 -6.53
C ALA A 70 -26.06 6.07 -5.54
N ASP A 71 -25.68 5.88 -4.27
CA ASP A 71 -25.82 6.84 -3.18
C ASP A 71 -24.69 6.63 -2.16
N TYR A 72 -24.74 7.36 -1.04
CA TYR A 72 -23.76 7.28 0.06
C TYR A 72 -24.17 6.30 1.18
N SER A 73 -25.22 5.50 0.99
CA SER A 73 -25.65 4.56 2.03
C SER A 73 -24.77 3.31 2.04
N SER A 74 -24.30 2.93 3.23
CA SER A 74 -23.62 1.66 3.47
C SER A 74 -24.49 0.48 3.03
N LYS A 75 -23.86 -0.55 2.47
CA LYS A 75 -24.53 -1.78 2.03
C LYS A 75 -24.21 -2.91 3.02
N PRO A 76 -25.06 -3.17 4.03
CA PRO A 76 -24.79 -4.19 5.04
C PRO A 76 -24.98 -5.60 4.48
N PHE A 77 -24.25 -6.56 5.05
CA PHE A 77 -24.42 -7.98 4.79
C PHE A 77 -24.09 -8.78 6.06
N ASP A 78 -24.64 -10.00 6.16
CA ASP A 78 -24.28 -10.93 7.22
C ASP A 78 -23.19 -11.89 6.73
N TYR A 79 -22.19 -12.15 7.57
CA TYR A 79 -21.12 -13.08 7.30
C TYR A 79 -21.17 -14.26 8.28
N ALA A 80 -21.05 -15.48 7.76
CA ALA A 80 -20.81 -16.68 8.56
C ALA A 80 -19.70 -17.53 7.92
N PRO A 81 -18.85 -18.19 8.73
CA PRO A 81 -17.84 -19.11 8.20
C PRO A 81 -18.48 -20.27 7.44
N PRO A 82 -17.85 -20.77 6.36
CA PRO A 82 -18.42 -21.87 5.58
C PRO A 82 -18.42 -23.17 6.38
N SER A 83 -19.61 -23.71 6.67
CA SER A 83 -19.76 -24.96 7.43
C SER A 83 -19.14 -26.19 6.74
N ALA A 84 -19.05 -26.16 5.41
CA ALA A 84 -18.44 -27.22 4.61
C ALA A 84 -16.90 -27.24 4.67
N CYS A 85 -16.27 -26.14 5.09
CA CYS A 85 -14.82 -26.03 5.27
C CYS A 85 -14.52 -25.39 6.63
N PRO A 86 -14.65 -26.11 7.75
CA PRO A 86 -14.29 -25.58 9.05
C PRO A 86 -12.78 -25.30 9.13
N LYS A 87 -12.39 -24.36 10.00
CA LYS A 87 -10.98 -24.07 10.29
C LYS A 87 -10.22 -25.34 10.75
N PRO A 88 -8.88 -25.43 10.54
CA PRO A 88 -8.00 -24.40 9.97
C PRO A 88 -8.06 -24.31 8.44
N TRP A 89 -7.78 -23.12 7.93
CA TRP A 89 -7.67 -22.83 6.51
C TRP A 89 -6.20 -22.65 6.12
N ALA A 90 -5.85 -23.14 4.92
CA ALA A 90 -4.54 -22.89 4.32
C ALA A 90 -4.42 -21.44 3.82
N ALA A 91 -5.50 -20.92 3.26
CA ALA A 91 -5.59 -19.55 2.79
C ALA A 91 -7.05 -19.05 2.85
N VAL A 92 -7.22 -17.74 3.00
CA VAL A 92 -8.50 -17.06 2.80
C VAL A 92 -8.27 -15.88 1.86
N VAL A 93 -8.89 -15.93 0.68
CA VAL A 93 -8.72 -14.90 -0.36
C VAL A 93 -10.03 -14.15 -0.54
N LEU A 94 -9.99 -12.83 -0.40
CA LEU A 94 -11.04 -11.95 -0.91
C LEU A 94 -10.88 -11.84 -2.42
N SER A 95 -11.97 -12.04 -3.15
CA SER A 95 -12.09 -11.93 -4.60
C SER A 95 -13.23 -11.00 -4.92
N ALA A 96 -12.98 -9.85 -5.55
CA ALA A 96 -13.99 -8.83 -5.81
C ALA A 96 -13.95 -8.35 -7.25
N ASP A 97 -15.13 -8.21 -7.85
CA ASP A 97 -15.33 -7.72 -9.20
C ASP A 97 -16.14 -6.43 -9.15
N PHE A 98 -15.65 -5.40 -9.82
CA PHE A 98 -16.31 -4.11 -9.91
C PHE A 98 -16.47 -3.69 -11.36
N SER A 99 -17.51 -2.90 -11.63
CA SER A 99 -17.67 -2.23 -12.92
C SER A 99 -18.44 -0.93 -12.78
N VAL A 100 -18.26 -0.05 -13.76
CA VAL A 100 -19.08 1.16 -13.91
C VAL A 100 -19.49 1.32 -15.36
N ASN A 101 -20.75 1.67 -15.60
CA ASN A 101 -21.23 1.88 -16.96
C ASN A 101 -20.56 3.10 -17.62
N ALA A 102 -20.58 3.11 -18.95
CA ALA A 102 -20.18 4.28 -19.71
C ALA A 102 -21.04 5.49 -19.31
N GLY A 103 -20.39 6.63 -19.15
CA GLY A 103 -20.99 7.84 -18.60
C GLY A 103 -19.93 8.76 -17.99
N ARG A 104 -20.39 9.65 -17.11
CA ARG A 104 -19.52 10.55 -16.34
C ARG A 104 -19.58 10.16 -14.87
N GLN A 105 -18.42 9.89 -14.28
CA GLN A 105 -18.26 9.67 -12.84
C GLN A 105 -16.81 9.93 -12.46
N PHE A 106 -16.58 10.40 -11.23
CA PHE A 106 -15.25 10.50 -10.65
C PHE A 106 -14.87 9.21 -9.93
N ASP A 107 -13.59 9.03 -9.63
CA ASP A 107 -13.16 7.93 -8.79
C ASP A 107 -13.76 8.05 -7.37
N ARG A 108 -14.11 6.91 -6.79
CA ARG A 108 -14.75 6.80 -5.48
C ARG A 108 -13.90 5.90 -4.60
N THR A 109 -13.82 6.23 -3.32
CA THR A 109 -13.32 5.29 -2.31
C THR A 109 -14.28 4.11 -2.20
N ALA A 110 -13.73 2.90 -2.22
CA ALA A 110 -14.43 1.64 -2.08
C ALA A 110 -13.83 0.83 -0.92
N GLU A 111 -14.69 0.39 -0.01
CA GLU A 111 -14.29 -0.31 1.21
C GLU A 111 -15.21 -1.51 1.47
N ILE A 112 -14.64 -2.62 1.95
CA ILE A 112 -15.41 -3.76 2.47
C ILE A 112 -14.93 -4.07 3.89
N TRP A 113 -15.90 -4.25 4.78
CA TRP A 113 -15.70 -4.43 6.21
C TRP A 113 -16.39 -5.72 6.69
N ILE A 114 -15.72 -6.45 7.59
CA ILE A 114 -16.29 -7.61 8.29
C ILE A 114 -15.93 -7.47 9.77
N GLY A 115 -16.92 -7.49 10.66
CA GLY A 115 -16.69 -7.36 12.11
C GLY A 115 -15.88 -6.12 12.50
N GLY A 116 -16.03 -5.01 11.75
CA GLY A 116 -15.27 -3.79 11.94
C GLY A 116 -13.88 -3.77 11.28
N VAL A 117 -13.36 -4.91 10.80
CA VAL A 117 -12.04 -5.01 10.17
C VAL A 117 -12.14 -4.68 8.68
N ASN A 118 -11.23 -3.82 8.20
CA ASN A 118 -11.12 -3.52 6.78
C ASN A 118 -10.55 -4.74 6.04
N VAL A 119 -11.34 -5.36 5.17
CA VAL A 119 -10.87 -6.46 4.30
C VAL A 119 -10.58 -6.00 2.88
N TYR A 120 -11.10 -4.84 2.46
CA TYR A 120 -10.77 -4.18 1.19
C TYR A 120 -10.77 -2.66 1.34
N PHE A 121 -9.82 -2.00 0.68
CA PHE A 121 -9.75 -0.56 0.53
C PHE A 121 -9.09 -0.24 -0.82
N GLY A 122 -9.73 0.56 -1.66
CA GLY A 122 -9.16 1.10 -2.88
C GLY A 122 -10.00 2.25 -3.44
N THR A 123 -9.65 2.70 -4.64
CA THR A 123 -10.47 3.62 -5.44
C THR A 123 -11.08 2.92 -6.66
N THR A 124 -12.12 3.49 -7.24
CA THR A 124 -12.73 2.99 -8.47
C THR A 124 -12.09 3.59 -9.72
N GLN A 125 -12.11 2.86 -10.83
CA GLN A 125 -11.74 3.43 -12.13
C GLN A 125 -12.83 4.40 -12.65
N GLU A 126 -12.43 5.58 -13.11
CA GLU A 126 -13.35 6.50 -13.80
C GLU A 126 -13.81 5.99 -15.19
N PRO A 127 -15.12 6.07 -15.52
CA PRO A 127 -15.63 5.77 -16.86
C PRO A 127 -15.39 6.92 -17.86
N SER A 128 -15.76 6.68 -19.12
CA SER A 128 -15.99 7.76 -20.09
C SER A 128 -17.31 7.54 -20.82
N ALA A 129 -17.70 8.47 -21.69
CA ALA A 129 -18.85 8.31 -22.57
C ALA A 129 -18.77 7.04 -23.46
N ALA A 130 -17.57 6.52 -23.73
CA ALA A 130 -17.35 5.37 -24.59
C ALA A 130 -16.76 4.15 -23.88
N VAL A 131 -16.40 4.24 -22.60
CA VAL A 131 -15.70 3.18 -21.86
C VAL A 131 -16.45 2.87 -20.58
N ASN A 132 -16.80 1.60 -20.42
CA ASN A 132 -17.38 0.98 -19.23
C ASN A 132 -16.30 0.12 -18.54
N PRO A 133 -15.45 0.69 -17.68
CA PRO A 133 -14.38 -0.08 -17.06
C PRO A 133 -14.95 -1.13 -16.10
N SER A 134 -14.29 -2.29 -16.09
CA SER A 134 -14.47 -3.36 -15.11
C SER A 134 -13.10 -3.82 -14.65
N TRP A 135 -12.96 -4.18 -13.38
CA TRP A 135 -11.71 -4.65 -12.82
C TRP A 135 -11.96 -5.71 -11.75
N HIS A 136 -10.94 -6.55 -11.57
CA HIS A 136 -10.93 -7.61 -10.59
C HIS A 136 -9.86 -7.31 -9.53
N VAL A 137 -10.15 -7.65 -8.28
CA VAL A 137 -9.25 -7.41 -7.15
C VAL A 137 -9.18 -8.61 -6.24
N GLU A 138 -7.96 -8.93 -5.83
CA GLU A 138 -7.70 -10.03 -4.90
C GLU A 138 -6.89 -9.55 -3.69
N ARG A 139 -7.20 -10.09 -2.51
CA ARG A 139 -6.39 -9.91 -1.30
C ARG A 139 -6.30 -11.22 -0.53
N ASP A 140 -5.08 -11.59 -0.15
CA ASP A 140 -4.86 -12.58 0.89
C ASP A 140 -5.22 -11.93 2.23
N ILE A 141 -6.24 -12.47 2.91
CA ILE A 141 -6.68 -12.04 4.23
C ILE A 141 -6.58 -13.18 5.25
N THR A 142 -5.69 -14.14 5.00
CA THR A 142 -5.52 -15.33 5.85
C THR A 142 -5.16 -14.96 7.29
N ASP A 143 -4.41 -13.88 7.50
CA ASP A 143 -4.10 -13.36 8.85
C ASP A 143 -5.35 -12.92 9.64
N TYR A 144 -6.49 -12.70 8.97
CA TYR A 144 -7.76 -12.35 9.62
C TYR A 144 -8.62 -13.59 9.96
N SER A 145 -8.08 -14.80 9.83
CA SER A 145 -8.81 -16.06 10.03
C SER A 145 -9.47 -16.18 11.40
N ALA A 146 -8.88 -15.63 12.48
CA ALA A 146 -9.49 -15.69 13.82
C ALA A 146 -10.83 -14.94 13.88
N LEU A 147 -10.93 -13.77 13.23
CA LEU A 147 -12.18 -13.03 13.07
C LEU A 147 -13.17 -13.83 12.23
N LEU A 148 -12.71 -14.32 11.07
CA LEU A 148 -13.53 -15.02 10.08
C LEU A 148 -14.03 -16.39 10.59
N ALA A 149 -13.44 -16.94 11.65
CA ALA A 149 -13.92 -18.18 12.27
C ALA A 149 -15.25 -18.04 13.02
N THR A 150 -15.83 -16.85 13.07
CA THR A 150 -17.08 -16.54 13.79
C THR A 150 -18.05 -15.76 12.91
N THR A 151 -19.34 -15.82 13.22
CA THR A 151 -20.35 -14.99 12.54
C THR A 151 -20.06 -13.52 12.83
N GLN A 152 -20.13 -12.69 11.79
CA GLN A 152 -19.89 -11.25 11.86
C GLN A 152 -20.97 -10.50 11.09
N SER A 153 -21.20 -9.24 11.45
CA SER A 153 -21.85 -8.29 10.56
C SER A 153 -20.78 -7.65 9.66
N GLY A 154 -21.11 -7.44 8.40
CA GLY A 154 -20.25 -6.73 7.46
C GLY A 154 -21.00 -5.62 6.74
N ARG A 155 -20.24 -4.79 6.04
CA ARG A 155 -20.79 -3.77 5.14
C ARG A 155 -19.80 -3.42 4.04
N ALA A 156 -20.33 -2.94 2.93
CA ALA A 156 -19.54 -2.28 1.90
C ALA A 156 -19.91 -0.80 1.82
N ASP A 157 -18.88 0.03 1.82
CA ASP A 157 -19.00 1.48 1.71
C ASP A 157 -18.37 1.90 0.37
N LEU A 158 -19.21 2.37 -0.55
CA LEU A 158 -18.78 2.95 -1.81
C LEU A 158 -19.76 4.07 -2.14
N GLY A 159 -19.42 5.27 -1.67
CA GLY A 159 -20.27 6.45 -1.82
C GLY A 159 -20.28 6.93 -3.26
N ASN A 160 -21.46 7.08 -3.84
CA ASN A 160 -21.61 7.54 -5.21
C ASN A 160 -22.70 8.62 -5.33
N THR A 161 -22.52 9.55 -6.26
CA THR A 161 -23.55 10.52 -6.67
C THR A 161 -24.03 10.14 -8.06
N VAL A 162 -25.33 9.89 -8.21
CA VAL A 162 -25.96 9.61 -9.50
C VAL A 162 -27.07 10.63 -9.78
N ASP A 163 -26.87 11.42 -10.83
CA ASP A 163 -27.82 12.46 -11.28
C ASP A 163 -27.71 12.70 -12.81
N SER A 164 -28.27 13.80 -13.31
CA SER A 164 -28.22 14.14 -14.73
C SER A 164 -26.81 14.47 -15.26
N THR A 165 -25.87 14.79 -14.36
CA THR A 165 -24.48 15.09 -14.68
C THR A 165 -23.60 13.86 -14.46
N TYR A 166 -23.74 13.21 -13.30
CA TYR A 166 -22.98 12.03 -12.89
C TYR A 166 -23.79 10.78 -13.17
N THR A 167 -23.60 10.19 -14.36
CA THR A 167 -24.42 9.10 -14.88
C THR A 167 -23.78 7.71 -14.71
N GLY A 168 -22.55 7.64 -14.21
CA GLY A 168 -21.87 6.37 -13.92
C GLY A 168 -22.39 5.73 -12.64
N ILE A 169 -23.02 4.57 -12.78
CA ILE A 169 -23.50 3.68 -11.73
C ILE A 169 -22.47 2.58 -11.54
N ILE A 170 -22.00 2.44 -10.30
CA ILE A 170 -20.99 1.46 -9.94
C ILE A 170 -21.69 0.20 -9.43
N THR A 171 -21.21 -0.96 -9.85
CA THR A 171 -21.68 -2.27 -9.40
C THR A 171 -20.52 -3.11 -8.90
N GLY A 172 -20.74 -3.92 -7.87
CA GLY A 172 -19.71 -4.76 -7.27
C GLY A 172 -20.24 -6.12 -6.80
N SER A 173 -19.42 -7.16 -6.93
CA SER A 173 -19.59 -8.46 -6.28
C SER A 173 -18.33 -8.79 -5.50
N ALA A 174 -18.47 -9.49 -4.38
CA ALA A 174 -17.33 -9.84 -3.53
C ALA A 174 -17.56 -11.18 -2.85
N ASP A 175 -16.55 -12.03 -2.91
CA ASP A 175 -16.53 -13.39 -2.38
C ASP A 175 -15.32 -13.60 -1.47
N LEU A 176 -15.50 -14.41 -0.43
CA LEU A 176 -14.40 -14.99 0.33
C LEU A 176 -14.22 -16.45 -0.06
N LEU A 177 -12.97 -16.79 -0.42
CA LEU A 177 -12.56 -18.11 -0.86
C LEU A 177 -11.73 -18.76 0.25
N PHE A 178 -12.33 -19.71 0.95
CA PHE A 178 -11.71 -20.44 2.06
C PHE A 178 -11.09 -21.73 1.56
N TYR A 179 -9.76 -21.77 1.49
CA TYR A 179 -9.02 -22.95 1.07
C TYR A 179 -8.76 -23.87 2.27
N PRO A 180 -9.26 -25.12 2.26
CA PRO A 180 -9.01 -26.07 3.34
C PRO A 180 -7.52 -26.31 3.56
N ALA A 181 -7.14 -26.60 4.81
CA ALA A 181 -5.79 -27.02 5.15
C ALA A 181 -5.34 -28.22 4.28
N VAL A 182 -4.13 -28.14 3.73
CA VAL A 182 -3.53 -29.20 2.92
C VAL A 182 -2.72 -30.12 3.84
N ALA A 183 -2.99 -31.43 3.78
CA ALA A 183 -2.25 -32.40 4.58
C ALA A 183 -0.74 -32.32 4.30
N ASN A 184 0.06 -32.22 5.36
CA ASN A 184 1.52 -32.06 5.33
C ASN A 184 2.02 -30.74 4.70
N ALA A 185 1.17 -29.75 4.48
CA ALA A 185 1.61 -28.39 4.17
C ALA A 185 1.96 -27.64 5.47
N PRO A 186 3.03 -26.82 5.47
CA PRO A 186 3.30 -25.88 6.55
C PRO A 186 2.07 -24.98 6.75
N THR A 187 1.54 -24.94 7.96
CA THR A 187 0.48 -23.96 8.30
C THR A 187 1.19 -22.69 8.79
N PRO A 188 0.88 -21.52 8.22
CA PRO A 188 1.44 -20.27 8.73
C PRO A 188 1.03 -20.09 10.19
N ALA A 189 1.91 -19.48 11.00
CA ALA A 189 1.46 -18.97 12.28
C ALA A 189 0.50 -17.81 11.98
N LEU A 190 -0.74 -17.93 12.42
CA LEU A 190 -1.78 -16.92 12.23
C LEU A 190 -2.06 -16.20 13.54
N PRO A 191 -2.52 -14.94 13.50
CA PRO A 191 -3.01 -14.26 14.70
C PRO A 191 -4.14 -15.05 15.36
N ASP A 192 -4.10 -15.16 16.68
CA ASP A 192 -5.16 -15.80 17.48
C ASP A 192 -6.31 -14.83 17.77
N VAL A 193 -6.02 -13.53 17.78
CA VAL A 193 -6.99 -12.45 18.01
C VAL A 193 -6.79 -11.35 16.98
N VAL A 194 -7.89 -10.87 16.41
CA VAL A 194 -7.95 -9.81 15.40
C VAL A 194 -8.96 -8.77 15.87
N LEU A 195 -8.52 -7.53 16.11
CA LEU A 195 -9.36 -6.47 16.68
C LEU A 195 -9.38 -5.24 15.75
N PRO A 196 -10.57 -4.68 15.45
CA PRO A 196 -10.68 -3.54 14.56
C PRO A 196 -10.43 -2.19 15.26
N MET A 197 -9.85 -1.24 14.52
CA MET A 197 -9.84 0.18 14.83
C MET A 197 -10.56 0.95 13.71
N SER A 198 -11.89 0.88 13.75
CA SER A 198 -12.80 1.54 12.80
C SER A 198 -13.80 2.43 13.53
N SER A 199 -14.50 3.29 12.78
CA SER A 199 -15.45 4.27 13.34
C SER A 199 -16.71 3.66 13.95
N SER A 200 -16.99 2.39 13.68
CA SER A 200 -18.12 1.66 14.28
C SER A 200 -17.85 0.15 14.35
N ALA A 201 -18.64 -0.58 15.13
CA ALA A 201 -18.53 -2.04 15.25
C ALA A 201 -18.70 -2.82 13.92
N THR A 202 -19.28 -2.20 12.89
CA THR A 202 -19.48 -2.83 11.57
C THR A 202 -18.45 -2.36 10.53
N GLY A 203 -17.61 -1.39 10.87
CA GLY A 203 -16.58 -0.84 9.98
C GLY A 203 -16.63 0.68 9.88
N GLY A 204 -15.86 1.20 8.93
CA GLY A 204 -15.77 2.61 8.57
C GLY A 204 -14.45 3.24 8.96
N THR A 205 -13.99 4.16 8.13
CA THR A 205 -12.80 4.96 8.42
C THR A 205 -13.07 6.01 9.50
N VAL A 206 -12.01 6.42 10.17
CA VAL A 206 -11.98 7.58 11.07
C VAL A 206 -11.18 8.68 10.37
N SER A 207 -11.78 9.86 10.24
CA SER A 207 -11.11 11.03 9.66
C SER A 207 -10.10 11.60 10.64
N VAL A 208 -8.86 11.79 10.18
CA VAL A 208 -7.77 12.45 10.92
C VAL A 208 -7.38 13.69 10.12
N GLY A 209 -7.77 14.88 10.59
CA GLY A 209 -7.59 16.14 9.85
C GLY A 209 -6.62 17.14 10.48
N SER A 210 -6.26 16.93 11.74
CA SER A 210 -5.42 17.85 12.50
C SER A 210 -4.51 17.10 13.47
N ALA A 211 -3.55 17.83 14.06
CA ALA A 211 -2.62 17.28 15.05
C ALA A 211 -3.30 16.75 16.33
N THR A 212 -4.57 17.11 16.57
CA THR A 212 -5.35 16.63 17.72
C THR A 212 -6.26 15.46 17.38
N ASP A 213 -6.53 15.22 16.09
CA ASP A 213 -7.40 14.13 15.67
C ASP A 213 -6.65 12.80 15.71
N LYS A 214 -7.34 11.77 16.19
CA LYS A 214 -6.78 10.42 16.30
C LYS A 214 -7.86 9.39 15.98
N ASN A 215 -7.46 8.32 15.30
CA ASN A 215 -8.20 7.07 15.32
C ASN A 215 -7.72 6.27 16.54
N SER A 216 -8.56 6.18 17.56
CA SER A 216 -8.22 5.55 18.84
C SER A 216 -9.20 4.44 19.19
N ALA A 217 -8.68 3.35 19.73
CA ALA A 217 -9.48 2.26 20.28
C ALA A 217 -8.86 1.75 21.59
N THR A 218 -9.73 1.48 22.57
CA THR A 218 -9.33 0.95 23.87
C THR A 218 -9.75 -0.51 23.98
N PHE A 219 -8.81 -1.39 24.32
CA PHE A 219 -9.02 -2.82 24.41
C PHE A 219 -8.58 -3.36 25.77
N THR A 220 -9.37 -4.26 26.35
CA THR A 220 -8.87 -5.18 27.39
C THR A 220 -8.37 -6.43 26.68
N LEU A 221 -7.05 -6.62 26.70
CA LEU A 221 -6.37 -7.62 25.89
C LEU A 221 -6.12 -8.92 26.67
N PRO A 222 -5.91 -10.06 25.99
CA PRO A 222 -5.46 -11.29 26.64
C PRO A 222 -4.13 -11.09 27.39
N THR A 223 -3.91 -11.86 28.45
CA THR A 223 -2.72 -11.72 29.32
C THR A 223 -1.52 -12.56 28.90
N ASN A 224 -1.60 -13.25 27.76
CA ASN A 224 -0.60 -14.19 27.26
C ASN A 224 -0.12 -13.88 25.84
N ILE A 225 -0.08 -12.61 25.46
CA ILE A 225 0.37 -12.14 24.17
C ILE A 225 1.90 -12.30 24.04
N GLU A 226 2.34 -12.88 22.93
CA GLU A 226 3.74 -13.04 22.58
C GLU A 226 4.17 -12.09 21.45
N ARG A 227 3.31 -11.87 20.44
CA ARG A 227 3.59 -10.95 19.31
C ARG A 227 2.39 -10.06 19.01
N VAL A 228 2.68 -8.84 18.57
CA VAL A 228 1.67 -7.79 18.35
C VAL A 228 2.01 -7.03 17.08
N TYR A 229 1.04 -6.92 16.17
CA TYR A 229 1.17 -6.14 14.94
C TYR A 229 -0.07 -5.27 14.71
N LEU A 230 0.11 -4.19 13.97
CA LEU A 230 -0.98 -3.30 13.58
C LEU A 230 -0.93 -3.07 12.06
N ASP A 231 -1.94 -3.53 11.35
CA ASP A 231 -2.12 -3.21 9.92
C ASP A 231 -2.77 -1.84 9.80
N VAL A 232 -2.11 -0.89 9.14
CA VAL A 232 -2.55 0.51 9.05
C VAL A 232 -2.86 0.89 7.61
N ILE A 233 -4.01 1.54 7.39
CA ILE A 233 -4.30 2.28 6.16
C ILE A 233 -4.62 3.73 6.52
N ALA A 234 -3.96 4.65 5.81
CA ALA A 234 -4.23 6.08 5.87
C ALA A 234 -4.33 6.62 4.44
N GLN A 235 -5.55 6.77 3.94
CA GLN A 235 -5.83 7.31 2.61
C GLN A 235 -5.94 8.83 2.69
N SER A 236 -5.15 9.58 1.91
CA SER A 236 -5.31 11.03 1.80
C SER A 236 -6.61 11.41 1.10
N GLN A 237 -7.27 12.46 1.56
CA GLN A 237 -8.57 12.89 1.04
C GLN A 237 -8.64 14.40 0.86
N ALA A 238 -9.52 14.84 -0.04
CA ALA A 238 -9.77 16.26 -0.32
C ALA A 238 -8.47 17.04 -0.57
N GLY A 239 -8.18 18.10 0.19
CA GLY A 239 -6.96 18.90 0.00
C GLY A 239 -5.65 18.13 0.18
N ASP A 240 -5.66 17.02 0.93
CA ASP A 240 -4.48 16.17 1.09
C ASP A 240 -4.33 15.15 -0.04
N GLU A 241 -5.29 14.96 -0.95
CA GLU A 241 -5.18 14.00 -2.06
C GLU A 241 -3.87 14.16 -2.86
N PHE A 242 -3.40 15.40 -3.02
CA PHE A 242 -2.18 15.76 -3.74
C PHE A 242 -1.03 16.22 -2.83
N TRP A 243 -1.00 15.78 -1.56
CA TRP A 243 -0.07 16.27 -0.53
C TRP A 243 1.40 16.32 -0.97
N TYR A 244 1.84 15.41 -1.83
CA TYR A 244 3.21 15.31 -2.34
C TYR A 244 3.62 16.48 -3.26
N LEU A 245 2.65 17.23 -3.80
CA LEU A 245 2.87 18.47 -4.57
C LEU A 245 2.82 19.73 -3.69
N CYS A 246 2.47 19.61 -2.41
CA CYS A 246 2.39 20.76 -1.53
C CYS A 246 3.77 21.27 -1.12
N VAL A 247 3.84 22.56 -0.82
CA VAL A 247 5.05 23.30 -0.49
C VAL A 247 4.94 23.87 0.93
N PRO A 248 6.06 24.29 1.56
CA PRO A 248 6.00 25.00 2.83
C PRO A 248 5.04 26.18 2.78
N ASN A 249 4.26 26.37 3.86
CA ASN A 249 3.23 27.42 3.93
C ASN A 249 3.71 28.80 3.48
N GLN A 250 4.95 29.17 3.84
CA GLN A 250 5.53 30.49 3.52
C GLN A 250 5.84 30.69 2.02
N LEU A 251 5.73 29.65 1.20
CA LEU A 251 6.03 29.66 -0.24
C LEU A 251 4.79 29.35 -1.11
N SER A 252 3.67 28.98 -0.48
CA SER A 252 2.46 28.52 -1.17
C SER A 252 1.88 29.56 -2.14
N ALA A 253 1.88 30.83 -1.74
CA ALA A 253 1.36 31.91 -2.57
C ALA A 253 2.26 32.19 -3.78
N GLU A 254 3.58 32.26 -3.57
CA GLU A 254 4.56 32.54 -4.62
C GLU A 254 4.67 31.39 -5.63
N LEU A 255 4.46 30.16 -5.18
CA LEU A 255 4.52 28.95 -6.01
C LEU A 255 3.15 28.50 -6.54
N GLN A 256 2.08 29.21 -6.18
CA GLN A 256 0.70 28.87 -6.57
C GLN A 256 0.37 27.39 -6.28
N SER A 257 0.81 26.89 -5.12
CA SER A 257 0.69 25.49 -4.72
C SER A 257 0.08 25.37 -3.31
N CYS A 258 -0.40 24.18 -2.94
CA CYS A 258 -0.93 23.92 -1.61
C CYS A 258 0.14 24.06 -0.51
N GLY A 259 -0.30 24.43 0.70
CA GLY A 259 0.56 24.65 1.87
C GLY A 259 0.89 23.40 2.70
N GLY A 260 1.51 23.61 3.86
CA GLY A 260 1.96 22.58 4.80
C GLY A 260 3.42 22.20 4.55
N SER A 261 3.61 21.11 3.82
CA SER A 261 4.82 20.71 3.10
C SER A 261 4.50 19.44 2.30
N GLY A 262 5.45 18.95 1.50
CA GLY A 262 5.32 17.69 0.78
C GLY A 262 5.43 16.43 1.66
N PHE A 263 5.48 16.52 3.00
CA PHE A 263 5.67 15.34 3.87
C PHE A 263 4.46 15.03 4.76
N ARG A 264 4.10 13.75 4.83
CA ARG A 264 3.13 13.17 5.76
C ARG A 264 3.71 11.89 6.36
N GLU A 265 3.41 11.61 7.61
CA GLU A 265 3.83 10.39 8.30
C GLU A 265 2.70 9.91 9.21
N THR A 266 2.39 8.62 9.16
CA THR A 266 1.39 8.05 10.06
C THR A 266 2.09 7.55 11.33
N GLU A 267 1.58 7.95 12.49
CA GLU A 267 2.19 7.72 13.80
C GLU A 267 1.28 6.84 14.66
N VAL A 268 1.87 5.87 15.35
CA VAL A 268 1.17 4.93 16.24
C VAL A 268 1.61 5.15 17.67
N SER A 269 0.67 5.17 18.61
CA SER A 269 0.94 5.23 20.04
C SER A 269 0.12 4.22 20.84
N ILE A 270 0.68 3.77 21.97
CA ILE A 270 0.05 2.92 22.98
C ILE A 270 0.03 3.72 24.27
N ASP A 271 -1.16 3.96 24.82
CA ASP A 271 -1.40 4.75 26.04
C ASP A 271 -0.73 6.15 26.01
N GLY A 272 -0.69 6.74 24.81
CA GLY A 272 -0.05 8.04 24.55
C GLY A 272 1.46 7.98 24.38
N GLN A 273 2.11 6.84 24.57
CA GLN A 273 3.54 6.65 24.28
C GLN A 273 3.73 6.29 22.79
N PRO A 274 4.65 6.94 22.05
CA PRO A 274 5.00 6.55 20.68
C PRO A 274 5.43 5.09 20.61
N ALA A 275 4.86 4.34 19.67
CA ALA A 275 5.05 2.89 19.54
C ALA A 275 5.45 2.43 18.13
N GLY A 276 5.16 3.21 17.09
CA GLY A 276 5.62 2.89 15.74
C GLY A 276 5.28 3.96 14.70
N VAL A 277 5.83 3.80 13.51
CA VAL A 277 5.64 4.70 12.37
C VAL A 277 5.28 3.89 11.12
N ALA A 278 4.29 4.37 10.38
CA ALA A 278 3.85 3.88 9.08
C ALA A 278 4.01 4.99 8.02
N PRO A 279 5.02 4.90 7.14
CA PRO A 279 5.20 5.87 6.07
C PRO A 279 4.02 5.86 5.08
N VAL A 280 3.62 7.04 4.62
CA VAL A 280 2.49 7.19 3.68
C VAL A 280 2.95 6.88 2.26
N PHE A 281 2.40 5.83 1.65
CA PHE A 281 2.63 5.57 0.23
C PHE A 281 1.88 6.63 -0.60
N PRO A 282 2.51 7.27 -1.60
CA PRO A 282 1.86 8.32 -2.39
C PRO A 282 0.96 7.70 -3.45
N TRP A 283 -0.17 7.13 -3.04
CA TRP A 283 -1.21 6.66 -3.97
C TRP A 283 -1.70 7.83 -4.83
N ILE A 284 -1.92 7.55 -6.12
CA ILE A 284 -2.52 8.51 -7.06
C ILE A 284 -3.78 7.85 -7.59
N TYR A 285 -4.93 8.48 -7.36
CA TYR A 285 -6.24 7.92 -7.69
C TYR A 285 -6.56 8.10 -9.18
N THR A 286 -7.57 7.39 -9.68
CA THR A 286 -7.80 7.32 -11.14
C THR A 286 -8.39 8.59 -11.76
N GLY A 287 -8.77 9.59 -10.96
CA GLY A 287 -9.09 10.96 -11.37
C GLY A 287 -7.98 11.99 -11.08
N GLY A 288 -6.91 11.60 -10.39
CA GLY A 288 -5.92 12.52 -9.86
C GLY A 288 -5.00 13.13 -10.93
N ILE A 289 -4.73 14.44 -10.83
CA ILE A 289 -3.86 15.26 -11.70
C ILE A 289 -4.36 15.36 -13.16
N ASP A 290 -4.47 14.23 -13.85
CA ASP A 290 -4.99 14.10 -15.21
C ASP A 290 -5.66 12.71 -15.36
N PRO A 291 -6.99 12.65 -15.60
CA PRO A 291 -7.75 11.39 -15.63
C PRO A 291 -7.38 10.45 -16.78
N TYR A 292 -6.65 10.92 -17.81
CA TYR A 292 -6.22 10.08 -18.92
C TYR A 292 -4.91 9.36 -18.66
N LEU A 293 -4.11 9.76 -17.66
CA LEU A 293 -2.91 9.03 -17.24
C LEU A 293 -3.25 7.59 -16.81
N TRP A 294 -4.43 7.40 -16.23
CA TRP A 294 -4.84 6.19 -15.51
C TRP A 294 -5.68 5.23 -16.35
N ARG A 295 -5.65 5.37 -17.69
CA ARG A 295 -6.47 4.56 -18.60
C ARG A 295 -5.60 4.01 -19.75
N PRO A 296 -5.49 2.67 -19.91
CA PRO A 296 -6.15 1.60 -19.17
C PRO A 296 -5.40 1.13 -17.91
N ILE A 297 -4.22 1.68 -17.63
CA ILE A 297 -3.33 1.26 -16.54
C ILE A 297 -3.47 2.25 -15.37
N PRO A 298 -4.06 1.85 -14.23
CA PRO A 298 -4.18 2.69 -13.04
C PRO A 298 -2.83 2.93 -12.33
N GLY A 299 -2.79 3.87 -11.39
CA GLY A 299 -1.66 4.06 -10.49
C GLY A 299 -1.35 2.83 -9.63
N VAL A 300 -0.11 2.72 -9.14
CA VAL A 300 0.32 1.59 -8.29
C VAL A 300 -0.61 1.48 -7.09
N GLN A 301 -1.20 0.29 -6.90
CA GLN A 301 -2.18 -0.04 -5.87
C GLN A 301 -3.48 0.81 -5.84
N ALA A 302 -3.74 1.69 -6.81
CA ALA A 302 -4.88 2.62 -6.75
C ALA A 302 -6.24 1.92 -6.55
N LEU A 303 -6.41 0.73 -7.14
CA LEU A 303 -7.63 -0.08 -7.02
C LEU A 303 -7.63 -1.05 -5.84
N ASN A 304 -6.51 -1.17 -5.11
CA ASN A 304 -6.28 -2.15 -4.04
C ASN A 304 -5.15 -1.70 -3.10
N PHE A 305 -5.41 -0.71 -2.26
CA PHE A 305 -4.42 -0.23 -1.28
C PHE A 305 -3.95 -1.39 -0.42
N LYS A 306 -2.66 -1.43 -0.06
CA LYS A 306 -2.11 -2.43 0.86
C LYS A 306 -1.83 -1.78 2.22
N PRO A 307 -2.18 -2.43 3.34
CA PRO A 307 -1.90 -1.86 4.65
C PRO A 307 -0.39 -1.91 4.90
N TYR A 308 0.12 -0.93 5.64
CA TYR A 308 1.46 -0.99 6.20
C TYR A 308 1.39 -1.70 7.56
N ARG A 309 2.13 -2.79 7.74
CA ARG A 309 2.16 -3.55 8.99
C ARG A 309 3.21 -2.98 9.94
N VAL A 310 2.77 -2.41 11.06
CA VAL A 310 3.64 -1.95 12.16
C VAL A 310 3.89 -3.11 13.13
N ASP A 311 5.16 -3.33 13.49
CA ASP A 311 5.55 -4.33 14.49
C ASP A 311 5.57 -3.69 15.88
N LEU A 312 4.66 -4.13 16.75
CA LEU A 312 4.51 -3.64 18.12
C LEU A 312 4.97 -4.68 19.15
N THR A 313 5.59 -5.78 18.69
CA THR A 313 5.99 -6.93 19.53
C THR A 313 6.85 -6.55 20.73
N PRO A 314 7.79 -5.57 20.68
CA PRO A 314 8.51 -5.13 21.88
C PRO A 314 7.62 -4.67 23.05
N PHE A 315 6.38 -4.26 22.79
CA PHE A 315 5.39 -3.85 23.80
C PHE A 315 4.53 -5.01 24.32
N ALA A 316 4.62 -6.22 23.77
CA ALA A 316 3.70 -7.34 24.07
C ALA A 316 3.51 -7.57 25.59
N ALA A 317 4.60 -7.58 26.35
CA ALA A 317 4.54 -7.78 27.79
C ALA A 317 3.85 -6.64 28.58
N MET A 318 3.90 -5.40 28.08
CA MET A 318 3.18 -4.28 28.71
C MET A 318 1.67 -4.41 28.53
N LEU A 319 1.22 -5.08 27.46
CA LEU A 319 -0.18 -5.28 27.12
C LEU A 319 -0.81 -6.49 27.85
N ASN A 320 -0.02 -7.26 28.60
CA ASN A 320 -0.42 -8.51 29.27
C ASN A 320 -0.88 -8.32 30.72
N ASP A 321 -1.18 -7.11 31.16
CA ASP A 321 -1.54 -6.80 32.55
C ASP A 321 -3.05 -6.97 32.87
N GLY A 322 -3.85 -7.26 31.84
CA GLY A 322 -5.30 -7.42 31.93
C GLY A 322 -6.07 -6.10 32.12
N GLN A 323 -5.39 -4.97 31.98
CA GLN A 323 -6.00 -3.64 32.01
C GLN A 323 -6.39 -3.17 30.60
N PRO A 324 -7.26 -2.16 30.49
CA PRO A 324 -7.53 -1.50 29.22
C PRO A 324 -6.31 -0.71 28.72
N HIS A 325 -5.91 -0.94 27.47
CA HIS A 325 -4.90 -0.16 26.76
C HIS A 325 -5.50 0.57 25.57
N THR A 326 -5.08 1.80 25.32
CA THR A 326 -5.55 2.62 24.20
C THR A 326 -4.49 2.69 23.11
N LEU A 327 -4.80 2.12 21.95
CA LEU A 327 -4.02 2.31 20.74
C LEU A 327 -4.55 3.52 19.99
N SER A 328 -3.66 4.35 19.45
CA SER A 328 -4.04 5.53 18.67
C SER A 328 -3.18 5.70 17.43
N LEU A 329 -3.82 6.15 16.36
CA LEU A 329 -3.24 6.47 15.07
C LEU A 329 -3.45 7.96 14.78
N SER A 330 -2.40 8.67 14.40
CA SER A 330 -2.44 10.06 13.93
C SER A 330 -1.66 10.21 12.62
N VAL A 331 -1.83 11.33 11.93
CA VAL A 331 -1.07 11.64 10.71
C VAL A 331 -0.42 13.01 10.87
N PHE A 332 0.91 13.03 10.89
CA PHE A 332 1.72 14.23 11.00
C PHE A 332 1.56 15.11 9.76
N ASN A 333 1.44 16.42 9.99
CA ASN A 333 1.41 17.48 8.97
C ASN A 333 0.22 17.41 7.99
N THR A 334 -0.83 16.68 8.34
CA THR A 334 -2.13 16.73 7.64
C THR A 334 -2.64 18.17 7.51
N GLN A 335 -3.25 18.50 6.37
CA GLN A 335 -3.80 19.83 6.05
C GLN A 335 -5.33 19.81 5.91
N ASP A 336 -5.88 18.74 5.36
CA ASP A 336 -7.32 18.54 5.20
C ASP A 336 -7.74 17.32 6.01
N HIS A 337 -7.60 16.10 5.46
CA HIS A 337 -7.71 14.88 6.25
C HIS A 337 -7.18 13.63 5.55
N PHE A 338 -6.95 12.62 6.38
CA PHE A 338 -6.78 11.23 6.00
C PHE A 338 -7.97 10.41 6.49
N ALA A 339 -8.53 9.56 5.63
CA ALA A 339 -9.43 8.48 6.02
C ALA A 339 -8.59 7.32 6.54
N THR A 340 -8.70 7.02 7.83
CA THR A 340 -7.81 6.05 8.49
C THR A 340 -8.55 4.84 9.06
N THR A 341 -7.87 3.69 9.08
CA THR A 341 -8.32 2.48 9.78
C THR A 341 -7.11 1.65 10.17
N ALA A 342 -7.25 0.84 11.22
CA ALA A 342 -6.24 -0.14 11.56
C ALA A 342 -6.83 -1.46 12.07
N THR A 343 -6.02 -2.52 12.03
CA THR A 343 -6.38 -3.86 12.53
C THR A 343 -5.27 -4.39 13.42
N LEU A 344 -5.57 -4.62 14.70
CA LEU A 344 -4.64 -5.16 15.68
C LEU A 344 -4.63 -6.69 15.60
N LEU A 345 -3.43 -7.27 15.49
CA LEU A 345 -3.19 -8.70 15.35
C LEU A 345 -2.36 -9.19 16.54
N LEU A 346 -2.91 -10.12 17.31
CA LEU A 346 -2.26 -10.69 18.49
C LEU A 346 -1.97 -12.17 18.28
N TYR A 347 -0.75 -12.57 18.60
CA TYR A 347 -0.33 -13.96 18.67
C TYR A 347 -0.13 -14.32 20.13
N LEU A 348 -0.81 -15.36 20.58
CA LEU A 348 -0.84 -15.78 21.97
C LEU A 348 0.07 -16.99 22.20
N ASP A 349 0.68 -17.03 23.37
CA ASP A 349 1.36 -18.22 23.85
C ASP A 349 0.33 -19.26 24.31
N ALA A 350 0.15 -20.32 23.52
CA ALA A 350 -0.80 -21.39 23.84
C ALA A 350 -0.40 -22.20 25.09
N GLY A 351 0.88 -22.17 25.49
CA GLY A 351 1.39 -22.91 26.65
C GLY A 351 1.31 -22.14 27.97
N SER A 352 0.93 -20.86 27.94
CA SER A 352 0.78 -20.04 29.15
C SER A 352 -0.52 -19.24 29.14
N THR A 353 -1.16 -19.10 30.29
CA THR A 353 -2.30 -18.18 30.47
C THR A 353 -1.86 -16.77 30.86
N GLN A 354 -0.58 -16.58 31.20
CA GLN A 354 0.00 -15.28 31.52
C GLN A 354 1.45 -15.19 31.07
N VAL A 355 1.77 -14.17 30.28
CA VAL A 355 3.12 -13.91 29.76
C VAL A 355 3.61 -12.60 30.35
N GLY A 356 4.62 -12.69 31.24
CA GLY A 356 5.29 -11.50 31.79
C GLY A 356 6.37 -10.98 30.85
N GLY A 357 7.08 -9.93 31.27
CA GLY A 357 8.18 -9.37 30.51
C GLY A 357 8.37 -7.89 30.78
N ALA A 358 9.09 -7.20 29.89
CA ALA A 358 9.23 -5.75 29.97
C ALA A 358 9.63 -5.13 28.63
N LEU A 359 9.22 -3.88 28.42
CA LEU A 359 9.86 -2.98 27.47
C LEU A 359 11.17 -2.47 28.09
N THR A 360 12.29 -2.67 27.40
CA THR A 360 13.64 -2.35 27.90
C THR A 360 14.23 -1.10 27.27
N SER A 361 13.78 -0.72 26.07
CA SER A 361 14.18 0.50 25.39
C SER A 361 13.08 0.98 24.45
N ASN A 362 12.88 2.29 24.36
CA ASN A 362 12.10 2.93 23.31
C ASN A 362 12.70 4.30 23.03
N THR A 363 13.38 4.43 21.89
CA THR A 363 13.97 5.72 21.46
C THR A 363 13.08 6.47 20.48
N LEU A 364 11.88 5.97 20.16
CA LEU A 364 10.97 6.61 19.22
C LEU A 364 10.45 7.91 19.82
N THR A 365 10.58 8.99 19.06
CA THR A 365 10.07 10.32 19.43
C THR A 365 8.69 10.55 18.83
N ALA A 366 7.92 11.47 19.40
CA ALA A 366 6.54 11.70 18.99
C ALA A 366 6.37 12.47 17.67
N ALA A 367 7.42 13.08 17.11
CA ALA A 367 7.36 13.81 15.85
C ALA A 367 8.66 13.64 15.06
N PRO A 368 8.59 13.51 13.73
CA PRO A 368 9.77 13.38 12.88
C PRO A 368 10.54 14.70 12.75
N VAL A 369 11.84 14.60 12.49
CA VAL A 369 12.67 15.78 12.22
C VAL A 369 12.49 16.15 10.74
N GLN A 370 11.97 17.36 10.48
CA GLN A 370 11.92 17.92 9.13
C GLN A 370 12.96 19.02 8.91
N GLN A 371 13.48 19.08 7.69
CA GLN A 371 14.34 20.16 7.22
C GLN A 371 13.82 20.68 5.87
N ILE A 372 13.93 21.99 5.69
CA ILE A 372 13.53 22.68 4.46
C ILE A 372 14.77 23.38 3.91
N ASP A 373 15.17 23.01 2.70
CA ASP A 373 16.16 23.73 1.89
C ASP A 373 15.42 24.50 0.79
N ASN A 374 15.53 25.83 0.83
CA ASN A 374 14.86 26.72 -0.11
C ASN A 374 15.90 27.43 -0.98
N GLN A 375 15.93 27.08 -2.26
CA GLN A 375 16.81 27.66 -3.28
C GLN A 375 16.01 28.43 -4.34
N LEU A 376 14.83 28.94 -3.98
CA LEU A 376 14.02 29.74 -4.88
C LEU A 376 14.60 31.14 -5.09
N VAL A 377 14.49 31.60 -6.33
CA VAL A 377 14.64 32.98 -6.72
C VAL A 377 13.25 33.49 -7.09
N ILE A 378 12.76 34.41 -6.27
CA ILE A 378 11.49 35.11 -6.48
C ILE A 378 11.81 36.52 -6.99
N THR A 379 11.33 36.82 -8.19
CA THR A 379 11.40 38.17 -8.76
C THR A 379 10.07 38.89 -8.52
N ALA A 380 10.14 40.06 -7.87
CA ALA A 380 8.97 40.86 -7.47
C ALA A 380 8.02 41.16 -8.65
N PRO A 381 6.71 41.34 -8.39
CA PRO A 381 5.71 41.45 -9.44
C PRO A 381 5.98 42.67 -10.32
N ASN A 382 5.88 42.49 -11.64
CA ASN A 382 5.66 43.64 -12.52
C ASN A 382 4.40 44.36 -11.99
N ILE A 383 4.44 45.69 -11.95
CA ILE A 383 3.60 46.65 -11.19
C ILE A 383 2.08 46.58 -11.49
N ASN A 384 1.60 45.54 -12.20
CA ASN A 384 0.28 45.46 -12.80
C ASN A 384 -0.49 44.16 -12.50
N ASN A 385 -0.34 43.53 -11.32
CA ASN A 385 -1.08 42.31 -10.93
C ASN A 385 -0.88 41.10 -11.89
N ALA A 386 0.38 40.75 -12.19
CA ALA A 386 0.74 39.49 -12.85
C ALA A 386 1.54 38.60 -11.89
N ALA A 387 1.48 37.29 -12.11
CA ALA A 387 2.08 36.25 -11.27
C ALA A 387 3.53 36.55 -10.87
N THR A 388 3.90 36.18 -9.65
CA THR A 388 5.29 36.23 -9.19
C THR A 388 6.12 35.28 -10.02
N ALA A 389 7.07 35.80 -10.81
CA ALA A 389 8.02 34.94 -11.52
C ALA A 389 8.92 34.26 -10.49
N ALA A 390 8.89 32.94 -10.46
CA ALA A 390 9.61 32.12 -9.49
C ALA A 390 10.35 30.99 -10.20
N SER A 391 11.61 30.78 -9.84
CA SER A 391 12.38 29.65 -10.34
C SER A 391 13.31 29.12 -9.26
N GLY A 392 13.65 27.84 -9.33
CA GLY A 392 14.55 27.20 -8.37
C GLY A 392 13.93 25.96 -7.76
N THR A 393 14.51 25.47 -6.66
CA THR A 393 14.10 24.22 -6.02
C THR A 393 13.77 24.45 -4.56
N VAL A 394 12.69 23.85 -4.08
CA VAL A 394 12.40 23.67 -2.65
C VAL A 394 12.52 22.20 -2.34
N THR A 395 13.33 21.86 -1.33
CA THR A 395 13.48 20.48 -0.86
C THR A 395 13.01 20.36 0.58
N VAL A 396 12.12 19.40 0.83
CA VAL A 396 11.68 19.00 2.17
C VAL A 396 12.26 17.62 2.45
N THR A 397 13.01 17.47 3.53
CA THR A 397 13.48 16.16 4.00
C THR A 397 12.88 15.85 5.36
N GLY A 398 12.64 14.57 5.60
CA GLY A 398 12.14 14.05 6.87
C GLY A 398 12.92 12.81 7.26
N SER A 399 13.19 12.60 8.55
CA SER A 399 13.73 11.34 9.01
C SER A 399 13.25 10.97 10.40
N HIS A 400 13.03 9.68 10.59
CA HIS A 400 12.69 9.07 11.86
C HIS A 400 13.53 7.80 12.06
N ILE A 401 14.41 7.80 13.07
CA ILE A 401 15.25 6.65 13.41
C ILE A 401 14.93 6.24 14.84
N SER A 402 14.61 4.96 15.04
CA SER A 402 14.25 4.45 16.36
C SER A 402 14.72 3.03 16.58
N THR A 403 15.04 2.72 17.84
CA THR A 403 15.20 1.37 18.35
C THR A 403 14.24 1.15 19.53
N ILE A 404 13.40 0.12 19.41
CA ILE A 404 12.46 -0.30 20.44
C ILE A 404 12.79 -1.76 20.80
N ALA A 405 12.99 -2.05 22.08
CA ALA A 405 13.37 -3.38 22.54
C ALA A 405 12.56 -3.78 23.76
N GLY A 406 12.23 -5.06 23.84
CA GLY A 406 11.53 -5.67 24.96
C GLY A 406 11.71 -7.18 24.99
N TYR A 407 11.14 -7.84 26.00
CA TYR A 407 11.13 -9.30 26.08
C TYR A 407 9.83 -9.82 26.67
N ALA A 408 9.45 -11.03 26.25
CA ALA A 408 8.34 -11.81 26.79
C ALA A 408 8.88 -13.08 27.48
N LEU A 409 8.28 -13.47 28.61
CA LEU A 409 8.55 -14.71 29.33
C LEU A 409 7.46 -15.74 28.99
N THR A 410 7.67 -16.48 27.91
CA THR A 410 6.72 -17.45 27.37
C THR A 410 6.90 -18.83 28.02
N SER A 411 5.96 -19.73 27.74
CA SER A 411 6.00 -21.15 28.11
C SER A 411 7.20 -21.89 27.51
N HIS A 412 7.77 -21.37 26.43
CA HIS A 412 8.93 -21.91 25.73
C HIS A 412 10.24 -21.16 26.01
N GLY A 413 10.20 -20.18 26.92
CA GLY A 413 11.38 -19.48 27.44
C GLY A 413 11.29 -17.97 27.28
N ARG A 414 12.42 -17.29 27.51
CA ARG A 414 12.50 -15.85 27.26
C ARG A 414 12.69 -15.60 25.77
N VAL A 415 11.85 -14.72 25.20
CA VAL A 415 11.94 -14.22 23.83
C VAL A 415 12.25 -12.72 23.90
N ASP A 416 13.44 -12.33 23.48
CA ASP A 416 13.83 -10.92 23.34
C ASP A 416 13.54 -10.45 21.91
N THR A 417 12.90 -9.28 21.77
CA THR A 417 12.63 -8.65 20.46
C THR A 417 13.22 -7.25 20.45
N THR A 418 14.03 -6.96 19.43
CA THR A 418 14.56 -5.61 19.15
C THR A 418 14.16 -5.21 17.74
N LEU A 419 13.46 -4.08 17.65
CA LEU A 419 13.05 -3.45 16.40
C LEU A 419 13.90 -2.21 16.16
N THR A 420 14.61 -2.15 15.05
CA THR A 420 15.27 -0.93 14.57
C THR A 420 14.62 -0.48 13.27
N GLN A 421 14.16 0.77 13.22
CA GLN A 421 13.52 1.36 12.04
C GLN A 421 14.24 2.66 11.67
N ASN A 422 14.49 2.84 10.38
CA ASN A 422 14.93 4.09 9.77
C ASN A 422 13.99 4.42 8.61
N VAL A 423 13.24 5.51 8.77
CA VAL A 423 12.43 6.13 7.72
C VAL A 423 13.18 7.39 7.28
N ALA A 424 13.48 7.48 5.98
CA ALA A 424 14.09 8.64 5.36
C ALA A 424 13.23 9.11 4.20
N PHE A 425 12.95 10.40 4.16
CA PHE A 425 12.11 11.05 3.17
C PHE A 425 12.83 12.23 2.54
N SER A 426 12.64 12.41 1.24
CA SER A 426 13.05 13.60 0.49
C SER A 426 11.99 13.91 -0.56
N ASN A 427 11.64 15.19 -0.68
CA ASN A 427 10.74 15.72 -1.70
C ASN A 427 11.36 17.01 -2.23
N ALA A 428 11.95 16.94 -3.42
CA ALA A 428 12.57 18.07 -4.10
C ALA A 428 11.68 18.52 -5.26
N GLN A 429 11.19 19.74 -5.19
CA GLN A 429 10.30 20.33 -6.18
C GLN A 429 10.99 21.50 -6.87
N GLN A 430 11.21 21.36 -8.17
CA GLN A 430 11.73 22.41 -9.02
C GLN A 430 10.57 23.17 -9.68
N PHE A 431 10.64 24.50 -9.60
CA PHE A 431 9.66 25.40 -10.20
C PHE A 431 10.27 26.22 -11.34
N THR A 432 9.45 26.48 -12.36
CA THR A 432 9.66 27.53 -13.35
C THR A 432 8.30 28.16 -13.62
N ILE A 433 8.11 29.37 -13.08
CA ILE A 433 6.88 30.15 -13.14
C ILE A 433 7.20 31.48 -13.79
N ASP A 434 6.55 31.77 -14.92
CA ASP A 434 6.60 33.06 -15.62
C ASP A 434 5.24 33.34 -16.31
N ASP A 435 5.18 34.38 -17.14
CA ASP A 435 3.94 34.80 -17.83
C ASP A 435 3.32 33.70 -18.72
N THR A 436 4.14 32.74 -19.17
CA THR A 436 3.75 31.69 -20.13
C THR A 436 3.97 30.27 -19.60
N HIS A 437 4.71 30.08 -18.52
CA HIS A 437 5.03 28.75 -17.98
C HIS A 437 4.59 28.62 -16.52
N TYR A 438 3.95 27.49 -16.21
CA TYR A 438 3.89 26.96 -14.86
C TYR A 438 4.40 25.51 -14.91
N ILE A 439 5.64 25.31 -14.48
CA ILE A 439 6.28 24.00 -14.44
C ILE A 439 6.63 23.66 -13.00
N GLN A 440 6.09 22.54 -12.52
CA GLN A 440 6.43 21.92 -11.25
C GLN A 440 6.97 20.52 -11.52
N ALA A 441 8.26 20.31 -11.25
CA ALA A 441 8.92 19.01 -11.38
C ALA A 441 9.33 18.49 -10.00
N LEU A 442 8.64 17.47 -9.53
CA LEU A 442 8.86 16.79 -8.27
C LEU A 442 9.77 15.55 -8.46
N THR A 443 10.72 15.36 -7.55
CA THR A 443 11.35 14.07 -7.26
C THR A 443 11.25 13.78 -5.76
N GLN A 444 10.55 12.71 -5.42
CA GLN A 444 10.31 12.24 -4.07
C GLN A 444 10.85 10.81 -3.87
N HIS A 445 11.40 10.57 -2.68
CA HIS A 445 11.81 9.27 -2.21
C HIS A 445 11.35 9.08 -0.76
N THR A 446 10.77 7.93 -0.47
CA THR A 446 10.61 7.41 0.89
C THR A 446 11.37 6.10 0.97
N ASN A 447 12.37 6.02 1.83
CA ASN A 447 13.15 4.82 2.09
C ASN A 447 12.92 4.34 3.52
N VAL A 448 12.52 3.08 3.65
CA VAL A 448 12.30 2.44 4.94
C VAL A 448 13.26 1.27 5.06
N THR A 449 14.01 1.23 6.15
CA THR A 449 14.74 0.03 6.58
C THR A 449 14.25 -0.35 7.95
N ARG A 450 13.72 -1.56 8.08
CA ARG A 450 13.25 -2.12 9.34
C ARG A 450 13.95 -3.45 9.59
N THR A 451 14.62 -3.58 10.73
CA THR A 451 15.20 -4.85 11.19
C THR A 451 14.55 -5.27 12.49
N THR A 452 13.97 -6.47 12.50
CA THR A 452 13.47 -7.13 13.71
C THR A 452 14.42 -8.27 14.07
N ASP A 453 15.07 -8.15 15.22
CA ASP A 453 15.91 -9.18 15.82
C ASP A 453 15.14 -9.88 16.94
N VAL A 454 14.92 -11.18 16.80
CA VAL A 454 14.27 -12.04 17.79
C VAL A 454 15.28 -13.04 18.34
N LYS A 455 15.41 -13.13 19.66
CA LYS A 455 16.31 -14.09 20.32
C LYS A 455 15.55 -14.95 21.31
N THR A 456 15.69 -16.28 21.14
CA THR A 456 15.06 -17.28 22.02
C THR A 456 16.10 -18.34 22.37
N GLY A 457 16.54 -18.35 23.64
CA GLY A 457 17.64 -19.21 24.09
C GLY A 457 18.93 -18.95 23.31
N SER A 458 19.45 -19.99 22.65
CA SER A 458 20.65 -19.89 21.78
C SER A 458 20.35 -19.50 20.33
N ASN A 459 19.06 -19.43 19.94
CA ASN A 459 18.68 -19.09 18.58
C ASN A 459 18.46 -17.58 18.43
N SER A 460 18.84 -17.04 17.27
CA SER A 460 18.54 -15.69 16.84
C SER A 460 17.97 -15.68 15.43
N ILE A 461 16.95 -14.87 15.21
CA ILE A 461 16.38 -14.57 13.89
C ILE A 461 16.53 -13.06 13.68
N SER A 462 17.03 -12.67 12.52
CA SER A 462 17.07 -11.28 12.10
C SER A 462 16.32 -11.16 10.78
N ALA A 463 15.30 -10.31 10.74
CA ALA A 463 14.52 -10.05 9.54
C ALA A 463 14.62 -8.58 9.17
N THR A 464 15.14 -8.29 7.98
CA THR A 464 15.24 -6.94 7.44
C THR A 464 14.26 -6.75 6.31
N VAL A 465 13.37 -5.77 6.43
CA VAL A 465 12.49 -5.30 5.36
C VAL A 465 13.03 -3.96 4.86
N LEU A 466 13.14 -3.85 3.53
CA LEU A 466 13.50 -2.64 2.81
C LEU A 466 12.30 -2.24 1.96
N GLU A 467 11.82 -1.01 2.10
CA GLU A 467 10.78 -0.44 1.24
C GLU A 467 11.24 0.88 0.65
N ASP A 468 10.85 1.12 -0.60
CA ASP A 468 11.21 2.29 -1.38
C ASP A 468 10.00 2.76 -2.17
N TYR A 469 9.61 4.04 -2.00
CA TYR A 469 8.48 4.66 -2.71
C TYR A 469 8.97 5.84 -3.58
N PRO A 470 9.63 5.59 -4.73
CA PRO A 470 10.00 6.64 -5.67
C PRO A 470 8.77 7.25 -6.34
N LEU A 471 8.74 8.57 -6.40
CA LEU A 471 7.76 9.31 -7.17
C LEU A 471 8.44 10.48 -7.88
N SER A 472 8.32 10.54 -9.20
CA SER A 472 8.63 11.72 -9.99
C SER A 472 7.39 12.18 -10.73
N ILE A 473 7.12 13.48 -10.69
CA ILE A 473 6.02 14.11 -11.42
C ILE A 473 6.59 15.34 -12.13
N THR A 474 6.25 15.53 -13.39
CA THR A 474 6.40 16.81 -14.06
C THR A 474 5.01 17.25 -14.51
N TYR A 475 4.54 18.36 -13.94
CA TYR A 475 3.37 19.08 -14.39
C TYR A 475 3.87 20.33 -15.11
N ALA A 476 3.62 20.42 -16.42
CA ALA A 476 4.11 21.52 -17.25
C ALA A 476 2.95 22.14 -18.03
N GLN A 477 2.46 23.28 -17.54
CA GLN A 477 1.52 24.13 -18.25
C GLN A 477 2.27 25.19 -19.06
N VAL A 478 1.91 25.32 -20.33
CA VAL A 478 2.40 26.35 -21.25
C VAL A 478 1.20 27.12 -21.80
N THR A 479 1.17 28.42 -21.60
CA THR A 479 0.17 29.33 -22.17
C THR A 479 0.65 29.83 -23.53
N ASN A 480 -0.15 29.59 -24.56
CA ASN A 480 0.10 29.97 -25.94
C ASN A 480 -0.26 31.45 -26.18
N THR A 481 0.24 32.00 -27.30
CA THR A 481 0.05 33.42 -27.66
C THR A 481 -1.40 33.80 -27.94
N ASP A 482 -2.25 32.84 -28.31
CA ASP A 482 -3.69 33.02 -28.51
C ASP A 482 -4.51 32.87 -27.21
N GLY A 483 -3.82 32.65 -26.08
CA GLY A 483 -4.41 32.45 -24.76
C GLY A 483 -4.83 31.00 -24.45
N SER A 484 -4.72 30.07 -25.41
CA SER A 484 -4.89 28.63 -25.15
C SER A 484 -3.76 28.11 -24.25
N ALA A 485 -3.93 26.92 -23.65
CA ALA A 485 -2.89 26.33 -22.81
C ALA A 485 -2.74 24.83 -23.04
N ASP A 486 -1.50 24.36 -22.98
CA ASP A 486 -1.13 22.95 -23.04
C ASP A 486 -0.59 22.51 -21.69
N VAL A 487 -1.14 21.44 -21.12
CA VAL A 487 -0.68 20.87 -19.85
C VAL A 487 -0.15 19.47 -20.10
N THR A 488 1.17 19.31 -20.10
CA THR A 488 1.81 17.99 -20.18
C THR A 488 2.10 17.48 -18.79
N THR A 489 1.60 16.28 -18.48
CA THR A 489 1.91 15.59 -17.22
C THR A 489 2.69 14.32 -17.51
N THR A 490 3.82 14.12 -16.83
CA THR A 490 4.60 12.87 -16.86
C THR A 490 4.83 12.38 -15.45
N ILE A 491 4.56 11.10 -15.18
CA ILE A 491 4.72 10.49 -13.86
C ILE A 491 5.63 9.26 -13.96
N ASN A 492 6.43 9.03 -12.93
CA ASN A 492 7.07 7.76 -12.64
C ASN A 492 6.82 7.46 -11.16
N GLN A 493 5.98 6.47 -10.89
CA GLN A 493 5.62 6.04 -9.54
C GLN A 493 6.02 4.57 -9.40
N SER A 494 6.68 4.20 -8.31
CA SER A 494 6.96 2.79 -8.03
C SER A 494 6.95 2.44 -6.55
N LEU A 495 6.82 1.15 -6.30
CA LEU A 495 6.96 0.47 -5.03
C LEU A 495 8.07 -0.57 -5.17
N GLY A 496 9.14 -0.42 -4.40
CA GLY A 496 10.13 -1.47 -4.15
C GLY A 496 9.95 -2.04 -2.76
N LYS A 497 9.93 -3.37 -2.63
CA LYS A 497 9.98 -4.07 -1.33
C LYS A 497 10.96 -5.22 -1.40
N ALA A 498 11.83 -5.36 -0.42
CA ALA A 498 12.69 -6.54 -0.26
C ALA A 498 12.70 -7.01 1.19
N ARG A 499 12.83 -8.32 1.39
CA ARG A 499 12.86 -8.94 2.71
C ARG A 499 14.00 -9.93 2.80
N LEU A 500 14.84 -9.81 3.81
CA LEU A 500 15.96 -10.69 4.08
C LEU A 500 15.78 -11.33 5.45
N ILE A 501 16.10 -12.63 5.56
CA ILE A 501 16.05 -13.33 6.85
C ILE A 501 17.37 -14.07 7.08
N TYR A 502 17.88 -13.91 8.30
CA TYR A 502 19.01 -14.66 8.83
C TYR A 502 18.58 -15.46 10.05
N LEU A 503 18.98 -16.72 10.13
CA LEU A 503 18.84 -17.59 11.30
C LEU A 503 20.24 -17.90 11.83
N ASN A 504 20.53 -17.54 13.08
CA ASN A 504 21.84 -17.71 13.72
C ASN A 504 22.96 -17.12 12.83
N ASN A 505 22.74 -15.90 12.32
CA ASN A 505 23.62 -15.19 11.38
C ASN A 505 23.84 -15.89 10.03
N THR A 506 23.09 -16.94 9.72
CA THR A 506 23.11 -17.63 8.42
C THR A 506 21.94 -17.16 7.58
N PHE A 507 22.20 -16.71 6.35
CA PHE A 507 21.16 -16.31 5.40
C PHE A 507 20.23 -17.49 5.08
N VAL A 508 18.92 -17.29 5.13
CA VAL A 508 17.92 -18.33 4.81
C VAL A 508 16.88 -17.90 3.79
N TYR A 509 16.67 -16.61 3.57
CA TYR A 509 15.61 -16.13 2.69
C TYR A 509 15.86 -14.72 2.15
N LEU A 510 15.52 -14.54 0.88
CA LEU A 510 15.33 -13.23 0.26
C LEU A 510 14.05 -13.26 -0.56
N SER A 511 13.25 -12.19 -0.50
CA SER A 511 12.28 -11.85 -1.53
C SER A 511 12.46 -10.41 -2.01
N SER A 512 12.01 -10.14 -3.23
CA SER A 512 12.01 -8.82 -3.85
C SER A 512 10.75 -8.63 -4.66
N LEU A 513 10.15 -7.45 -4.55
CA LEU A 513 9.00 -6.98 -5.31
C LEU A 513 9.33 -5.61 -5.90
N PHE A 514 8.92 -5.41 -7.15
CA PHE A 514 8.85 -4.10 -7.78
C PHE A 514 7.51 -3.99 -8.50
N ASP A 515 6.81 -2.88 -8.31
CA ASP A 515 5.68 -2.47 -9.13
C ASP A 515 5.87 -1.00 -9.50
N GLY A 516 5.68 -0.64 -10.76
CA GLY A 516 5.86 0.74 -11.18
C GLY A 516 5.13 1.08 -12.46
N VAL A 517 4.66 2.32 -12.53
CA VAL A 517 3.94 2.89 -13.67
C VAL A 517 4.62 4.16 -14.18
N THR A 518 4.56 4.38 -15.49
CA THR A 518 5.10 5.59 -16.14
C THR A 518 4.10 6.21 -17.12
N PRO A 519 3.00 6.83 -16.67
CA PRO A 519 2.03 7.46 -17.54
C PRO A 519 2.47 8.86 -17.99
N VAL A 520 1.99 9.26 -19.17
CA VAL A 520 2.14 10.59 -19.76
C VAL A 520 0.88 10.93 -20.56
N ASP A 521 0.43 12.18 -20.48
CA ASP A 521 -0.62 12.75 -21.32
C ASP A 521 -0.42 14.27 -21.47
N THR A 522 -1.06 14.85 -22.47
CA THR A 522 -1.12 16.30 -22.68
C THR A 522 -2.57 16.72 -22.87
N LEU A 523 -3.05 17.60 -21.99
CA LEU A 523 -4.36 18.24 -22.08
C LEU A 523 -4.25 19.56 -22.85
N HIS A 524 -5.21 19.82 -23.73
CA HIS A 524 -5.29 21.05 -24.53
C HIS A 524 -6.51 21.88 -24.10
N PHE A 525 -6.29 23.10 -23.63
CA PHE A 525 -7.32 24.03 -23.20
C PHE A 525 -7.44 25.21 -24.16
N ASP A 526 -8.65 25.67 -24.43
CA ASP A 526 -8.86 26.93 -25.14
C ASP A 526 -8.60 28.16 -24.25
N SER A 527 -8.72 29.36 -24.82
CA SER A 527 -8.52 30.62 -24.09
C SER A 527 -9.59 30.92 -23.03
N ASN A 528 -10.63 30.10 -22.92
CA ASN A 528 -11.62 30.16 -21.84
C ASN A 528 -11.37 29.07 -20.78
N ASN A 529 -10.20 28.40 -20.82
CA ASN A 529 -9.82 27.27 -19.98
C ASN A 529 -10.74 26.05 -20.14
N ALA A 530 -11.43 25.91 -21.28
CA ALA A 530 -12.21 24.71 -21.58
C ALA A 530 -11.30 23.63 -22.18
N LEU A 531 -11.35 22.42 -21.64
CA LEU A 531 -10.65 21.26 -22.22
C LEU A 531 -11.24 20.97 -23.61
N THR A 532 -10.41 21.04 -24.65
CA THR A 532 -10.82 20.86 -26.05
C THR A 532 -10.33 19.55 -26.65
N ALA A 533 -9.14 19.09 -26.25
CA ALA A 533 -8.53 17.89 -26.75
C ALA A 533 -7.51 17.33 -25.75
N LYS A 534 -7.00 16.14 -26.06
CA LYS A 534 -5.81 15.57 -25.45
C LYS A 534 -4.91 14.95 -26.51
N SER A 535 -3.63 14.79 -26.21
CA SER A 535 -2.67 14.10 -27.07
C SER A 535 -1.55 13.46 -26.27
N GLY A 536 -0.78 12.59 -26.90
CA GLY A 536 0.40 11.98 -26.24
C GLY A 536 0.10 10.93 -25.18
N GLN A 537 -1.18 10.62 -24.90
CA GLN A 537 -1.57 9.59 -23.93
C GLN A 537 -0.81 8.28 -24.12
N ALA A 538 0.04 7.94 -23.17
CA ALA A 538 0.76 6.68 -23.10
C ALA A 538 1.01 6.28 -21.64
N SER A 539 1.11 4.98 -21.38
CA SER A 539 1.47 4.47 -20.07
C SER A 539 2.19 3.14 -20.20
N ALA A 540 2.98 2.80 -19.19
CA ALA A 540 3.57 1.48 -19.05
C ALA A 540 3.50 1.07 -17.58
N GLN A 541 3.37 -0.23 -17.33
CA GLN A 541 3.53 -0.82 -16.02
C GLN A 541 4.55 -1.96 -16.08
N ARG A 542 5.33 -2.12 -15.02
CA ARG A 542 6.13 -3.33 -14.80
C ARG A 542 5.96 -3.82 -13.39
N TYR A 543 5.59 -5.09 -13.25
CA TYR A 543 5.55 -5.80 -11.98
C TYR A 543 6.54 -6.95 -12.00
N THR A 544 7.38 -7.06 -10.98
CA THR A 544 8.28 -8.20 -10.77
C THR A 544 8.23 -8.69 -9.33
N TYR A 545 8.26 -10.00 -9.14
CA TYR A 545 8.45 -10.64 -7.85
C TYR A 545 9.46 -11.76 -7.98
N PHE A 546 10.27 -11.96 -6.95
CA PHE A 546 11.15 -13.12 -6.84
C PHE A 546 11.34 -13.48 -5.36
N ASP A 547 11.50 -14.77 -5.08
CA ASP A 547 12.07 -15.23 -3.83
C ASP A 547 13.09 -16.36 -4.01
N THR A 548 13.92 -16.58 -2.99
CA THR A 548 14.92 -17.66 -2.98
C THR A 548 14.32 -19.05 -2.78
N LEU A 549 13.01 -19.17 -2.61
CA LEU A 549 12.30 -20.45 -2.50
C LEU A 549 11.76 -20.95 -3.85
N GLY A 550 11.86 -20.12 -4.90
CA GLY A 550 11.60 -20.50 -6.29
C GLY A 550 10.45 -19.74 -6.94
N ALA A 551 9.83 -18.77 -6.25
CA ALA A 551 8.85 -17.89 -6.87
C ALA A 551 9.55 -16.88 -7.80
N TYR A 552 8.99 -16.66 -8.98
CA TYR A 552 9.45 -15.68 -9.95
C TYR A 552 8.28 -15.21 -10.81
N TYR A 553 8.06 -13.91 -10.88
CA TYR A 553 7.06 -13.28 -11.72
C TYR A 553 7.62 -12.01 -12.35
N ASN A 554 7.33 -11.79 -13.63
CA ASN A 554 7.70 -10.59 -14.35
C ASN A 554 6.69 -10.36 -15.48
N ARG A 555 5.95 -9.26 -15.36
CA ARG A 555 5.00 -8.79 -16.38
C ARG A 555 5.22 -7.32 -16.66
N ALA A 556 5.26 -6.97 -17.94
CA ALA A 556 5.27 -5.59 -18.40
C ALA A 556 4.12 -5.35 -19.38
N LEU A 557 3.49 -4.18 -19.26
CA LEU A 557 2.43 -3.70 -20.13
C LEU A 557 2.80 -2.34 -20.69
N THR A 558 2.42 -2.06 -21.93
CA THR A 558 2.42 -0.71 -22.49
C THR A 558 1.07 -0.41 -23.10
N ALA A 559 0.63 0.84 -22.99
CA ALA A 559 -0.60 1.33 -23.56
C ALA A 559 -0.38 2.70 -24.23
N VAL A 560 -1.10 2.94 -25.31
CA VAL A 560 -1.12 4.21 -26.05
C VAL A 560 -2.56 4.53 -26.41
N THR A 561 -2.96 5.79 -26.28
CA THR A 561 -4.32 6.26 -26.62
C THR A 561 -5.43 5.44 -25.96
N GLY A 562 -5.23 5.01 -24.71
CA GLY A 562 -6.20 4.24 -23.93
C GLY A 562 -6.31 2.76 -24.31
N GLN A 563 -5.34 2.21 -25.06
CA GLN A 563 -5.33 0.81 -25.50
C GLN A 563 -4.00 0.14 -25.17
N VAL A 564 -4.04 -1.11 -24.69
CA VAL A 564 -2.84 -1.94 -24.53
C VAL A 564 -2.21 -2.20 -25.91
N THR A 565 -0.94 -1.87 -26.07
CA THR A 565 -0.19 -2.04 -27.33
C THR A 565 0.84 -3.16 -27.26
N ALA A 566 1.34 -3.48 -26.06
CA ALA A 566 2.24 -4.60 -25.86
C ALA A 566 2.09 -5.20 -24.46
N THR A 567 2.34 -6.50 -24.39
CA THR A 567 2.45 -7.28 -23.16
C THR A 567 3.68 -8.16 -23.25
N ALA A 568 4.48 -8.20 -22.20
CA ALA A 568 5.64 -9.08 -22.12
C ALA A 568 5.63 -9.84 -20.79
N ASP A 569 5.58 -11.17 -20.91
CA ASP A 569 5.78 -12.11 -19.82
C ASP A 569 7.17 -12.74 -19.99
N ALA A 570 8.01 -12.62 -18.95
CA ALA A 570 9.43 -13.05 -18.89
C ALA A 570 10.46 -12.25 -19.73
N ASP A 571 11.65 -12.07 -19.15
CA ASP A 571 12.87 -11.64 -19.84
C ASP A 571 13.30 -12.73 -20.83
N ALA A 572 13.66 -12.36 -22.07
CA ALA A 572 14.18 -13.30 -23.08
C ALA A 572 15.46 -14.07 -22.64
N ASN A 573 16.04 -13.72 -21.49
CA ASN A 573 17.24 -14.31 -20.91
C ASN A 573 16.96 -15.17 -19.65
N ALA A 574 15.71 -15.27 -19.18
CA ALA A 574 15.36 -16.18 -18.09
C ALA A 574 15.37 -17.63 -18.61
N PRO A 575 15.90 -18.61 -17.85
CA PRO A 575 15.83 -20.02 -18.23
C PRO A 575 14.37 -20.39 -18.52
N THR A 576 14.10 -20.95 -19.70
CA THR A 576 12.78 -21.27 -20.27
C THR A 576 11.93 -22.26 -19.46
N VAL A 577 12.33 -22.59 -18.24
CA VAL A 577 11.68 -23.57 -17.33
C VAL A 577 11.01 -22.87 -16.12
N LEU A 578 11.17 -21.55 -15.94
CA LEU A 578 10.66 -20.80 -14.77
C LEU A 578 9.89 -19.51 -15.12
N SER A 579 9.15 -19.47 -16.23
CA SER A 579 8.36 -18.28 -16.60
C SER A 579 7.14 -18.13 -15.69
N ASN A 580 7.05 -17.02 -14.95
CA ASN A 580 5.88 -16.62 -14.14
C ASN A 580 5.34 -17.78 -13.28
N LEU A 581 6.09 -18.13 -12.24
CA LEU A 581 5.72 -19.11 -11.23
C LEU A 581 5.55 -18.39 -9.88
N LEU A 582 4.31 -18.29 -9.40
CA LEU A 582 4.02 -17.87 -8.03
C LEU A 582 3.30 -19.01 -7.30
N PRO A 583 4.00 -20.11 -6.96
CA PRO A 583 3.38 -21.22 -6.26
C PRO A 583 3.11 -20.84 -4.80
N TRP A 584 1.85 -20.98 -4.39
CA TRP A 584 1.38 -20.67 -3.03
C TRP A 584 2.27 -21.28 -1.94
N ASN A 585 2.70 -22.53 -2.11
CA ASN A 585 3.52 -23.23 -1.13
C ASN A 585 5.01 -22.83 -1.09
N LEU A 586 5.49 -21.97 -2.00
CA LEU A 586 6.87 -21.47 -1.97
C LEU A 586 6.98 -20.05 -1.41
N LEU A 587 5.87 -19.31 -1.28
CA LEU A 587 5.86 -17.94 -0.75
C LEU A 587 6.09 -17.92 0.77
N GLY A 588 7.33 -18.12 1.21
CA GLY A 588 7.71 -18.11 2.62
C GLY A 588 7.31 -19.36 3.41
N TYR A 589 6.35 -20.17 2.95
CA TYR A 589 5.90 -21.37 3.65
C TYR A 589 6.95 -22.48 3.82
N ARG A 590 8.06 -22.46 3.04
CA ARG A 590 9.19 -23.40 3.21
C ARG A 590 10.27 -22.92 4.18
N LEU A 591 10.07 -21.79 4.83
CA LEU A 591 11.01 -21.31 5.84
C LEU A 591 11.09 -22.29 7.02
N PRO A 592 12.23 -22.37 7.72
CA PRO A 592 12.33 -23.14 8.95
C PRO A 592 11.20 -22.77 9.91
N ALA A 593 10.58 -23.75 10.57
CA ALA A 593 9.44 -23.51 11.48
C ALA A 593 9.74 -22.45 12.54
N ILE A 594 10.99 -22.39 13.02
CA ILE A 594 11.43 -21.35 13.95
C ILE A 594 11.27 -19.93 13.38
N VAL A 595 11.46 -19.73 12.07
CA VAL A 595 11.26 -18.44 11.40
C VAL A 595 9.76 -18.14 11.28
N LEU A 596 8.98 -19.10 10.80
CA LEU A 596 7.52 -18.96 10.64
C LEU A 596 6.79 -18.65 11.96
N ASN A 597 7.29 -19.18 13.06
CA ASN A 597 6.65 -19.01 14.38
C ASN A 597 6.99 -17.67 15.05
N ASN A 598 8.07 -17.00 14.62
CA ASN A 598 8.61 -15.81 15.31
C ASN A 598 8.52 -14.51 14.50
N LEU A 599 8.16 -14.58 13.21
CA LEU A 599 8.01 -13.41 12.34
C LEU A 599 6.58 -13.35 11.77
N PRO A 600 6.10 -12.16 11.38
CA PRO A 600 4.82 -12.07 10.69
C PRO A 600 4.92 -12.64 9.26
N ASN A 601 3.77 -13.04 8.71
CA ASN A 601 3.59 -13.19 7.27
C ASN A 601 3.66 -11.79 6.62
N ASP A 602 4.26 -11.66 5.44
CA ASP A 602 4.71 -10.37 4.87
C ASP A 602 4.31 -10.19 3.39
#